data_AF-D9W3P5-F1
#
_entry.id   AF-D9W3P5-F1
#
_cell.length_a   1.000
_cell.length_b   1.000
_cell.length_c   1.000
_cell.angle_alpha   90.00
_cell.angle_beta   90.00
_cell.angle_gamma   90.00
#
_symmetry.space_group_name_H-M   'P 1'
#
loop_
_entity.id
_entity.type
_entity.pdbx_description
1 polymer ?
#
loop_
_entity_poly.entity_id
_entity_poly.type
_entity_poly.pdbx_seq_one_letter_code
_entity_poly.pdbx_strand_id
1 'polypeptide(L)'
;MDTRRPCPCCGHLVFDAEDGWPGSYAVCPVCFWEDDPVQFRWPFRPGGANQWSLAESQQNVLAYGACDQRGRRFVRPPADDEPLDPKWRPIDPATDVFEDFAGDAHRPWPDDGSALCWWLPSFWGTPEDPPHDPNAEVVIDVGSVRSERDLHAVLKRELGFPSFYGMNWAAFWDAVTGLVAMPQRLRFVRWAELELRIPLAATMLRDQLDRYDETAQGFTVTYEQ
;
A
#
# COMPACT_ATOMS: atom_id res chain seq x y z
N MET A 1 -3.83 -32.64 -10.32
CA MET A 1 -3.20 -31.71 -9.36
C MET A 1 -4.29 -30.73 -8.95
N ASP A 2 -4.28 -30.24 -7.72
CA ASP A 2 -5.30 -29.29 -7.28
C ASP A 2 -5.11 -27.95 -8.02
N THR A 3 -6.05 -27.64 -8.92
CA THR A 3 -6.05 -26.42 -9.74
C THR A 3 -6.78 -25.28 -9.03
N ARG A 4 -7.41 -25.53 -7.87
CA ARG A 4 -8.18 -24.48 -7.22
C ARG A 4 -7.30 -23.37 -6.66
N ARG A 5 -7.86 -22.18 -6.67
CA ARG A 5 -7.20 -20.94 -6.28
C ARG A 5 -8.10 -20.10 -5.36
N PRO A 6 -7.49 -19.40 -4.38
CA PRO A 6 -8.24 -18.62 -3.43
C PRO A 6 -8.85 -17.39 -4.08
N CYS A 7 -10.05 -17.03 -3.63
CA CYS A 7 -10.57 -15.69 -3.87
C CYS A 7 -9.69 -14.66 -3.14
N PRO A 8 -9.21 -13.60 -3.82
CA PRO A 8 -8.42 -12.54 -3.17
C PRO A 8 -9.13 -11.88 -2.00
N CYS A 9 -10.46 -11.82 -2.03
CA CYS A 9 -11.26 -11.11 -1.04
C CYS A 9 -11.53 -11.94 0.21
N CYS A 10 -11.82 -13.24 0.08
CA CYS A 10 -12.22 -14.07 1.23
C CYS A 10 -11.33 -15.29 1.50
N GLY A 11 -10.33 -15.57 0.66
CA GLY A 11 -9.37 -16.65 0.84
C GLY A 11 -9.86 -18.07 0.53
N HIS A 12 -11.16 -18.27 0.29
CA HIS A 12 -11.68 -19.61 -0.01
C HIS A 12 -11.30 -20.07 -1.42
N LEU A 13 -10.94 -21.35 -1.56
CA LEU A 13 -10.59 -22.00 -2.82
C LEU A 13 -11.82 -22.20 -3.70
N VAL A 14 -12.15 -21.20 -4.53
CA VAL A 14 -13.38 -21.17 -5.34
C VAL A 14 -13.14 -20.96 -6.83
N PHE A 15 -11.93 -20.57 -7.24
CA PHE A 15 -11.58 -20.35 -8.64
C PHE A 15 -10.72 -21.48 -9.17
N ASP A 16 -10.72 -21.69 -10.48
CA ASP A 16 -9.78 -22.60 -11.15
C ASP A 16 -8.62 -21.79 -11.76
N ALA A 17 -7.39 -22.28 -11.61
CA ALA A 17 -6.22 -21.69 -12.24
C ALA A 17 -6.33 -21.66 -13.78
N GLU A 18 -7.01 -22.63 -14.39
CA GLU A 18 -7.15 -22.74 -15.85
C GLU A 18 -8.04 -21.65 -16.45
N ASP A 19 -8.91 -21.03 -15.64
CA ASP A 19 -9.81 -19.95 -16.06
C ASP A 19 -9.12 -18.56 -16.07
N GLY A 20 -7.79 -18.52 -15.93
CA GLY A 20 -7.02 -17.28 -15.98
C GLY A 20 -6.91 -16.57 -14.63
N TRP A 21 -6.90 -17.32 -13.52
CA TRP A 21 -6.67 -16.76 -12.20
C TRP A 21 -5.20 -16.32 -11.98
N PRO A 22 -4.95 -15.21 -11.27
CA PRO A 22 -5.92 -14.19 -10.85
C PRO A 22 -6.34 -13.31 -12.04
N GLY A 23 -7.57 -12.81 -11.99
CA GLY A 23 -8.13 -11.99 -13.08
C GLY A 23 -9.07 -12.74 -14.03
N SER A 24 -9.69 -13.83 -13.55
CA SER A 24 -10.63 -14.66 -14.31
C SER A 24 -11.97 -13.97 -14.60
N TYR A 25 -12.24 -12.82 -13.96
CA TYR A 25 -13.54 -12.12 -13.94
C TYR A 25 -14.70 -12.95 -13.35
N ALA A 26 -14.40 -14.11 -12.76
CA ALA A 26 -15.41 -14.92 -12.09
C ALA A 26 -15.85 -14.25 -10.77
N VAL A 27 -17.13 -14.37 -10.44
CA VAL A 27 -17.68 -13.87 -9.17
C VAL A 27 -17.61 -14.96 -8.11
N CYS A 28 -16.94 -14.67 -7.00
CA CYS A 28 -16.84 -15.58 -5.86
C CYS A 28 -18.23 -15.85 -5.26
N PRO A 29 -18.71 -17.11 -5.19
CA PRO A 29 -20.02 -17.41 -4.61
C PRO A 29 -20.07 -17.25 -3.07
N VAL A 30 -18.90 -17.20 -2.42
CA VAL A 30 -18.79 -17.07 -0.96
C VAL A 30 -18.87 -15.63 -0.49
N CYS A 31 -18.23 -14.69 -1.21
CA CYS A 31 -18.18 -13.30 -0.80
C CYS A 31 -18.73 -12.30 -1.82
N PHE A 32 -19.08 -12.75 -3.03
CA PHE A 32 -19.58 -11.92 -4.13
C PHE A 32 -18.57 -10.95 -4.76
N TRP A 33 -17.27 -11.13 -4.50
CA TRP A 33 -16.20 -10.39 -5.18
C TRP A 33 -15.99 -10.89 -6.61
N GLU A 34 -15.94 -10.00 -7.60
CA GLU A 34 -15.52 -10.31 -8.97
C GLU A 34 -13.98 -10.27 -9.07
N ASP A 35 -13.39 -11.35 -9.60
CA ASP A 35 -11.94 -11.54 -9.75
C ASP A 35 -11.36 -10.63 -10.86
N ASP A 36 -11.31 -9.33 -10.59
CA ASP A 36 -10.82 -8.29 -11.50
C ASP A 36 -9.30 -8.10 -11.38
N PRO A 37 -8.52 -8.24 -12.47
CA PRO A 37 -7.07 -8.16 -12.43
C PRO A 37 -6.55 -6.76 -12.07
N VAL A 38 -7.29 -5.70 -12.40
CA VAL A 38 -6.91 -4.31 -12.09
C VAL A 38 -7.02 -4.07 -10.58
N GLN A 39 -8.15 -4.41 -9.96
CA GLN A 39 -8.35 -4.30 -8.52
C GLN A 39 -7.52 -5.32 -7.73
N PHE A 40 -7.09 -6.43 -8.34
CA PHE A 40 -6.11 -7.33 -7.74
C PHE A 40 -4.72 -6.69 -7.64
N ARG A 41 -4.24 -6.05 -8.73
CA ARG A 41 -2.94 -5.36 -8.77
C ARG A 41 -2.92 -4.09 -7.90
N TRP A 42 -4.02 -3.35 -7.89
CA TRP A 42 -4.18 -2.09 -7.15
C TRP A 42 -5.31 -2.23 -6.11
N PRO A 43 -5.06 -2.92 -4.99
CA PRO A 43 -6.12 -3.33 -4.07
C PRO A 43 -6.79 -2.20 -3.30
N PHE A 44 -6.20 -1.00 -3.32
CA PHE A 44 -6.78 0.20 -2.73
C PHE A 44 -7.59 1.02 -3.72
N ARG A 45 -7.72 0.58 -4.98
CA ARG A 45 -8.50 1.27 -6.01
C ARG A 45 -10.00 0.95 -5.84
N PRO A 46 -10.83 1.92 -5.45
CA PRO A 46 -12.28 1.74 -5.48
C PRO A 46 -12.81 1.92 -6.91
N GLY A 47 -13.99 1.34 -7.17
CA GLY A 47 -14.65 1.40 -8.47
C GLY A 47 -13.97 0.55 -9.55
N GLY A 48 -14.77 0.14 -10.53
CA GLY A 48 -14.39 -0.86 -11.52
C GLY A 48 -15.48 -1.93 -11.60
N ALA A 49 -15.06 -3.18 -11.79
CA ALA A 49 -15.94 -4.35 -11.66
C ALA A 49 -16.63 -4.40 -10.28
N ASN A 50 -15.85 -4.14 -9.23
CA ASN A 50 -16.36 -4.07 -7.87
C ASN A 50 -16.59 -2.61 -7.45
N GLN A 51 -17.68 -2.37 -6.72
CA GLN A 51 -18.02 -1.03 -6.22
C GLN A 51 -16.96 -0.52 -5.22
N TRP A 52 -16.46 -1.41 -4.36
CA TRP A 52 -15.46 -1.13 -3.32
C TRP A 52 -14.09 -1.64 -3.75
N SER A 53 -13.03 -1.14 -3.11
CA SER A 53 -11.68 -1.66 -3.32
C SER A 53 -11.54 -3.08 -2.73
N LEU A 54 -10.52 -3.82 -3.15
CA LEU A 54 -10.24 -5.16 -2.64
C LEU A 54 -9.94 -5.13 -1.13
N ALA A 55 -9.13 -4.17 -0.70
CA ALA A 55 -8.79 -4.00 0.71
C ALA A 55 -10.03 -3.69 1.57
N GLU A 56 -10.92 -2.80 1.13
CA GLU A 56 -12.19 -2.52 1.83
C GLU A 56 -13.10 -3.75 1.83
N SER A 57 -13.14 -4.48 0.72
CA SER A 57 -13.98 -5.68 0.57
C SER A 57 -13.54 -6.83 1.48
N GLN A 58 -12.24 -7.00 1.71
CA GLN A 58 -11.73 -7.95 2.71
C GLN A 58 -12.25 -7.61 4.11
N GLN A 59 -12.23 -6.33 4.49
CA GLN A 59 -12.76 -5.89 5.79
C GLN A 59 -14.28 -6.11 5.88
N ASN A 60 -15.00 -5.88 4.78
CA ASN A 60 -16.44 -6.15 4.69
C ASN A 60 -16.77 -7.63 4.89
N VAL A 61 -15.97 -8.54 4.31
CA VAL A 61 -16.13 -9.98 4.50
C VAL A 61 -15.93 -10.36 5.97
N LEU A 62 -14.91 -9.80 6.63
CA LEU A 62 -14.69 -10.02 8.07
C LEU A 62 -15.84 -9.49 8.92
N ALA A 63 -16.43 -8.35 8.54
CA ALA A 63 -17.50 -7.70 9.29
C ALA A 63 -18.86 -8.37 9.11
N TYR A 64 -19.21 -8.83 7.90
CA TYR A 64 -20.56 -9.32 7.59
C TYR A 64 -20.66 -10.38 6.48
N GLY A 65 -19.54 -10.99 6.06
CA GLY A 65 -19.51 -12.17 5.19
C GLY A 65 -19.73 -11.92 3.70
N ALA A 66 -19.62 -10.68 3.22
CA ALA A 66 -19.69 -10.33 1.80
C ALA A 66 -18.76 -9.16 1.47
N CYS A 67 -18.35 -9.01 0.22
CA CYS A 67 -17.48 -7.92 -0.25
C CYS A 67 -18.16 -6.55 -0.14
N ASP A 68 -19.50 -6.51 -0.21
CA ASP A 68 -20.30 -5.32 0.04
C ASP A 68 -21.71 -5.66 0.57
N GLN A 69 -22.43 -4.64 1.06
CA GLN A 69 -23.78 -4.78 1.63
C GLN A 69 -24.82 -5.30 0.63
N ARG A 70 -24.71 -4.95 -0.66
CA ARG A 70 -25.65 -5.37 -1.71
C ARG A 70 -25.41 -6.83 -2.11
N GLY A 71 -24.16 -7.27 -2.08
CA GLY A 71 -23.70 -8.62 -2.38
C GLY A 71 -24.19 -9.68 -1.40
N ARG A 72 -24.54 -9.28 -0.16
CA ARG A 72 -25.03 -10.18 0.90
C ARG A 72 -26.21 -11.07 0.51
N ARG A 73 -27.02 -10.66 -0.47
CA ARG A 73 -28.16 -11.45 -0.97
C ARG A 73 -27.78 -12.52 -2.00
N PHE A 74 -26.53 -12.52 -2.46
CA PHE A 74 -26.01 -13.41 -3.50
C PHE A 74 -24.92 -14.36 -2.98
N VAL A 75 -24.51 -14.24 -1.72
CA VAL A 75 -23.52 -15.12 -1.09
C VAL A 75 -24.15 -16.41 -0.57
N ARG A 76 -23.34 -17.45 -0.49
CA ARG A 76 -23.63 -18.70 0.24
C ARG A 76 -22.47 -19.06 1.17
N PRO A 77 -22.70 -19.92 2.18
CA PRO A 77 -21.59 -20.54 2.91
C PRO A 77 -20.63 -21.29 1.96
N PRO A 78 -19.33 -21.36 2.27
CA PRO A 78 -18.38 -22.23 1.58
C PRO A 78 -18.84 -23.69 1.66
N ALA A 79 -18.57 -24.46 0.60
CA ALA A 79 -18.73 -25.91 0.62
C ALA A 79 -17.54 -26.59 1.35
N ASP A 80 -17.70 -27.85 1.73
CA ASP A 80 -16.67 -28.62 2.44
C ASP A 80 -15.34 -28.71 1.66
N ASP A 81 -15.43 -28.63 0.34
CA ASP A 81 -14.30 -28.71 -0.58
C ASP A 81 -13.76 -27.33 -0.97
N GLU A 82 -14.33 -26.22 -0.48
CA GLU A 82 -13.85 -24.85 -0.67
C GLU A 82 -13.21 -24.30 0.62
N PRO A 83 -12.17 -24.94 1.19
CA PRO A 83 -11.55 -24.43 2.41
C PRO A 83 -10.84 -23.11 2.13
N LEU A 84 -10.46 -22.40 3.21
CA LEU A 84 -9.50 -21.30 3.11
C LEU A 84 -8.14 -21.83 2.64
N ASP A 85 -7.49 -21.10 1.75
CA ASP A 85 -6.07 -21.34 1.45
C ASP A 85 -5.24 -21.04 2.71
N PRO A 86 -4.43 -21.99 3.20
CA PRO A 86 -3.67 -21.84 4.44
C PRO A 86 -2.59 -20.75 4.37
N LYS A 87 -2.19 -20.31 3.17
CA LYS A 87 -1.25 -19.21 2.96
C LYS A 87 -1.95 -17.87 2.83
N TRP A 88 -3.22 -17.85 2.42
CA TRP A 88 -3.93 -16.59 2.20
C TRP A 88 -4.10 -15.83 3.51
N ARG A 89 -3.88 -14.52 3.43
CA ARG A 89 -4.16 -13.57 4.51
C ARG A 89 -4.73 -12.28 3.94
N PRO A 90 -5.55 -11.54 4.72
CA PRO A 90 -5.92 -10.18 4.35
C PRO A 90 -4.69 -9.31 4.10
N ILE A 91 -4.90 -8.27 3.31
CA ILE A 91 -3.90 -7.23 3.08
C ILE A 91 -3.59 -6.54 4.40
N ASP A 92 -2.31 -6.42 4.69
CA ASP A 92 -1.78 -5.62 5.79
C ASP A 92 -1.10 -4.36 5.20
N PRO A 93 -1.76 -3.19 5.26
CA PRO A 93 -1.19 -1.95 4.74
C PRO A 93 0.12 -1.51 5.42
N ALA A 94 0.50 -2.11 6.56
CA ALA A 94 1.75 -1.82 7.24
C ALA A 94 2.94 -2.61 6.66
N THR A 95 2.69 -3.75 6.01
CA THR A 95 3.76 -4.63 5.48
C THR A 95 3.67 -4.86 3.98
N ASP A 96 2.49 -4.73 3.40
CA ASP A 96 2.25 -4.99 1.99
C ASP A 96 2.34 -3.70 1.17
N VAL A 97 3.38 -3.62 0.34
CA VAL A 97 3.61 -2.46 -0.54
C VAL A 97 3.05 -2.76 -1.92
N PHE A 98 2.12 -1.93 -2.38
CA PHE A 98 1.52 -2.00 -3.71
C PHE A 98 1.88 -0.76 -4.52
N GLU A 99 1.89 -0.91 -5.84
CA GLU A 99 2.04 0.23 -6.75
C GLU A 99 0.88 1.23 -6.57
N ASP A 100 1.11 2.51 -6.83
CA ASP A 100 0.05 3.51 -6.91
C ASP A 100 -0.60 3.45 -8.30
N PHE A 101 -1.92 3.27 -8.35
CA PHE A 101 -2.69 3.29 -9.60
C PHE A 101 -2.60 4.65 -10.32
N ALA A 102 -2.46 5.75 -9.58
CA ALA A 102 -2.40 7.09 -10.17
C ALA A 102 -0.98 7.52 -10.58
N GLY A 103 0.02 6.67 -10.35
CA GLY A 103 1.42 6.96 -10.68
C GLY A 103 1.72 6.85 -12.18
N ASP A 104 2.71 7.61 -12.65
CA ASP A 104 3.09 7.66 -14.08
C ASP A 104 3.99 6.49 -14.54
N ALA A 105 4.45 5.65 -13.60
CA ALA A 105 5.38 4.56 -13.86
C ALA A 105 4.86 3.23 -13.29
N HIS A 106 4.07 2.49 -14.09
CA HIS A 106 3.68 1.12 -13.77
C HIS A 106 4.65 0.13 -14.39
N ARG A 107 5.01 -0.92 -13.64
CA ARG A 107 5.77 -2.04 -14.22
C ARG A 107 4.94 -2.77 -15.30
N PRO A 108 5.55 -3.51 -16.24
CA PRO A 108 4.80 -4.41 -17.11
C PRO A 108 3.94 -5.39 -16.31
N TRP A 109 2.86 -5.90 -16.89
CA TRP A 109 2.12 -7.01 -16.29
C TRP A 109 3.02 -8.26 -16.23
N PRO A 110 3.02 -9.01 -15.10
CA PRO A 110 3.78 -10.25 -15.03
C PRO A 110 3.19 -11.31 -15.95
N ASP A 111 4.06 -12.17 -16.50
CA ASP A 111 3.63 -13.34 -17.28
C ASP A 111 2.88 -14.36 -16.41
N ASP A 112 3.23 -14.45 -15.12
CA ASP A 112 2.53 -15.25 -14.12
C ASP A 112 1.80 -14.35 -13.13
N GLY A 113 0.47 -14.35 -13.18
CA GLY A 113 -0.36 -13.55 -12.28
C GLY A 113 -0.20 -13.93 -10.80
N SER A 114 0.31 -15.12 -10.49
CA SER A 114 0.63 -15.50 -9.09
C SER A 114 1.67 -14.59 -8.45
N ALA A 115 2.50 -13.90 -9.25
CA ALA A 115 3.44 -12.89 -8.77
C ALA A 115 2.74 -11.72 -8.06
N LEU A 116 1.46 -11.45 -8.35
CA LEU A 116 0.70 -10.38 -7.70
C LEU A 116 0.05 -10.81 -6.37
N CYS A 117 0.21 -12.07 -5.94
CA CYS A 117 -0.37 -12.56 -4.69
C CYS A 117 0.45 -12.10 -3.47
N TRP A 118 -0.02 -11.07 -2.74
CA TRP A 118 0.69 -10.47 -1.59
C TRP A 118 0.94 -11.41 -0.41
N TRP A 119 0.18 -12.51 -0.32
CA TRP A 119 0.37 -13.53 0.70
C TRP A 119 1.43 -14.58 0.34
N LEU A 120 2.03 -14.51 -0.86
CA LEU A 120 3.09 -15.41 -1.28
C LEU A 120 4.47 -14.76 -1.16
N PRO A 121 5.53 -15.55 -0.87
CA PRO A 121 6.91 -15.03 -0.84
C PRO A 121 7.39 -14.45 -2.18
N SER A 122 6.76 -14.85 -3.28
CA SER A 122 7.04 -14.37 -4.64
C SER A 122 6.30 -13.08 -4.99
N PHE A 123 5.62 -12.45 -4.02
CA PHE A 123 4.88 -11.23 -4.27
C PHE A 123 5.78 -10.17 -4.89
N TRP A 124 5.29 -9.57 -5.97
CA TRP A 124 5.84 -8.49 -6.80
C TRP A 124 6.20 -7.19 -6.02
N GLY A 125 6.18 -7.24 -4.69
CA GLY A 125 6.60 -6.22 -3.73
C GLY A 125 7.74 -6.62 -2.78
N THR A 126 8.46 -7.73 -3.00
CA THR A 126 9.81 -7.91 -2.41
C THR A 126 10.88 -7.28 -3.32
N PRO A 127 11.89 -6.58 -2.77
CA PRO A 127 12.64 -5.61 -3.55
C PRO A 127 13.70 -6.27 -4.44
N GLU A 128 13.58 -6.06 -5.75
CA GLU A 128 14.74 -5.75 -6.61
C GLU A 128 15.05 -4.24 -6.60
N ASP A 129 14.61 -3.54 -5.54
CA ASP A 129 15.42 -2.43 -5.03
C ASP A 129 16.57 -3.06 -4.22
N PRO A 130 17.80 -2.53 -4.25
CA PRO A 130 18.85 -3.02 -3.36
C PRO A 130 18.31 -2.99 -1.93
N PRO A 131 18.76 -3.91 -1.04
CA PRO A 131 18.31 -3.93 0.35
C PRO A 131 18.29 -2.50 0.87
N HIS A 132 17.15 -2.08 1.44
CA HIS A 132 17.07 -0.82 2.16
C HIS A 132 18.04 -0.97 3.32
N ASP A 133 19.30 -0.64 3.06
CA ASP A 133 20.31 -0.51 4.07
C ASP A 133 19.70 0.54 5.02
N PRO A 134 19.54 0.25 6.31
CA PRO A 134 19.18 1.30 7.26
C PRO A 134 20.21 2.43 7.23
N ASN A 135 21.41 2.19 6.69
CA ASN A 135 22.39 3.21 6.34
C ASN A 135 22.24 3.77 4.90
N ALA A 136 21.16 3.56 4.16
CA ALA A 136 20.93 4.21 2.86
C ALA A 136 20.42 5.64 3.07
N GLU A 137 20.92 6.57 2.26
CA GLU A 137 20.44 7.96 2.26
C GLU A 137 19.17 8.06 1.43
N VAL A 138 18.11 8.61 2.02
CA VAL A 138 16.87 8.94 1.32
C VAL A 138 16.93 10.41 0.89
N VAL A 139 16.82 10.64 -0.41
CA VAL A 139 16.85 11.97 -1.01
C VAL A 139 15.43 12.42 -1.35
N ILE A 140 14.96 13.49 -0.70
CA ILE A 140 13.62 14.04 -0.88
C ILE A 140 13.71 15.35 -1.67
N ASP A 141 13.06 15.37 -2.82
CA ASP A 141 13.01 16.55 -3.66
C ASP A 141 11.78 17.41 -3.38
N VAL A 142 12.02 18.62 -2.87
CA VAL A 142 10.97 19.56 -2.44
C VAL A 142 10.74 20.72 -3.44
N GLY A 143 11.40 20.70 -4.60
CA GLY A 143 11.32 21.81 -5.56
C GLY A 143 9.97 21.95 -6.27
N SER A 144 9.10 20.94 -6.23
CA SER A 144 7.74 21.03 -6.79
C SER A 144 6.68 21.46 -5.76
N VAL A 145 7.05 21.55 -4.48
CA VAL A 145 6.12 21.80 -3.37
C VAL A 145 5.64 23.26 -3.39
N ARG A 146 4.31 23.43 -3.31
CA ARG A 146 3.65 24.75 -3.35
C ARG A 146 2.77 25.04 -2.14
N SER A 147 2.48 24.04 -1.32
CA SER A 147 1.66 24.15 -0.12
C SER A 147 2.12 23.14 0.94
N GLU A 148 1.70 23.34 2.20
CA GLU A 148 1.94 22.38 3.28
C GLU A 148 1.35 21.00 2.97
N ARG A 149 0.19 20.96 2.31
CA ARG A 149 -0.43 19.70 1.88
C ARG A 149 0.42 18.97 0.84
N ASP A 150 1.01 19.68 -0.11
CA ASP A 150 1.92 19.10 -1.10
C ASP A 150 3.18 18.55 -0.43
N LEU A 151 3.70 19.27 0.58
CA LEU A 151 4.84 18.82 1.38
C LEU A 151 4.52 17.49 2.07
N HIS A 152 3.38 17.39 2.75
CA HIS A 152 2.94 16.16 3.39
C HIS A 152 2.72 15.01 2.38
N ALA A 153 2.24 15.31 1.17
CA ALA A 153 2.10 14.31 0.12
C ALA A 153 3.45 13.78 -0.37
N VAL A 154 4.44 14.67 -0.53
CA VAL A 154 5.83 14.28 -0.86
C VAL A 154 6.43 13.44 0.27
N LEU A 155 6.34 13.90 1.52
CA LEU A 155 6.86 13.16 2.68
C LEU A 155 6.22 11.77 2.80
N LYS A 156 4.90 11.68 2.64
CA LYS A 156 4.19 10.39 2.64
C LYS A 156 4.72 9.43 1.60
N ARG A 157 4.92 9.91 0.37
CA ARG A 157 5.41 9.08 -0.74
C ARG A 157 6.85 8.64 -0.51
N GLU A 158 7.74 9.57 -0.19
CA GLU A 158 9.18 9.28 -0.10
C GLU A 158 9.57 8.52 1.18
N LEU A 159 8.82 8.69 2.27
CA LEU A 159 9.06 8.00 3.55
C LEU A 159 8.12 6.81 3.79
N GLY A 160 7.29 6.47 2.80
CA GLY A 160 6.39 5.31 2.88
C GLY A 160 5.36 5.41 4.01
N PHE A 161 4.81 6.59 4.31
CA PHE A 161 3.82 6.70 5.37
C PHE A 161 2.49 5.98 5.02
N PRO A 162 1.80 5.40 6.02
CA PRO A 162 0.57 4.64 5.79
C PRO A 162 -0.54 5.41 5.06
N SER A 163 -1.47 4.68 4.44
CA SER A 163 -2.59 5.28 3.70
C SER A 163 -3.44 6.23 4.56
N PHE A 164 -3.59 5.94 5.86
CA PHE A 164 -4.31 6.75 6.84
C PHE A 164 -3.51 7.93 7.41
N TYR A 165 -2.30 8.20 6.92
CA TYR A 165 -1.51 9.37 7.30
C TYR A 165 -2.30 10.68 7.16
N GLY A 166 -2.48 11.39 8.27
CA GLY A 166 -3.40 12.53 8.40
C GLY A 166 -2.98 13.82 7.71
N MET A 167 -1.86 13.86 6.98
CA MET A 167 -1.37 15.01 6.20
C MET A 167 -1.28 16.32 7.01
N ASN A 168 -0.79 16.21 8.25
CA ASN A 168 -0.55 17.33 9.14
C ASN A 168 0.64 17.05 10.07
N TRP A 169 1.11 18.07 10.78
CA TRP A 169 2.29 17.98 11.66
C TRP A 169 2.16 17.00 12.82
N ALA A 170 0.97 16.79 13.40
CA ALA A 170 0.80 15.79 14.45
C ALA A 170 0.93 14.37 13.86
N ALA A 171 0.30 14.14 12.71
CA ALA A 171 0.42 12.87 11.99
C ALA A 171 1.86 12.61 11.52
N PHE A 172 2.62 13.65 11.14
CA PHE A 172 4.04 13.54 10.79
C PHE A 172 4.85 13.00 11.96
N TRP A 173 4.67 13.60 13.14
CA TRP A 173 5.35 13.16 14.35
C TRP A 173 5.03 11.70 14.71
N ASP A 174 3.74 11.33 14.70
CA ASP A 174 3.32 9.96 14.97
C ASP A 174 3.94 8.98 13.96
N ALA A 175 4.00 9.37 12.69
CA ALA A 175 4.56 8.54 11.64
C ALA A 175 6.04 8.24 11.84
N VAL A 176 6.87 9.27 12.00
CA VAL A 176 8.33 9.13 12.10
C VAL A 176 8.77 8.46 13.41
N THR A 177 7.95 8.52 14.47
CA THR A 177 8.28 7.94 15.78
C THR A 177 7.72 6.56 16.03
N GLY A 178 6.70 6.12 15.28
CA GLY A 178 6.03 4.85 15.60
C GLY A 178 5.28 4.14 14.48
N LEU A 179 5.17 4.71 13.28
CA LEU A 179 4.44 4.06 12.18
C LEU A 179 5.34 3.59 11.04
N VAL A 180 6.53 4.18 10.87
CA VAL A 180 7.48 3.77 9.83
C VAL A 180 8.89 3.59 10.39
N ALA A 181 9.68 2.76 9.71
CA ALA A 181 11.11 2.68 9.95
C ALA A 181 11.79 3.86 9.24
N MET A 182 12.25 4.85 10.01
CA MET A 182 12.94 6.02 9.45
C MET A 182 14.33 5.67 8.92
N PRO A 183 14.77 6.26 7.78
CA PRO A 183 16.14 6.11 7.29
C PRO A 183 17.14 6.82 8.21
N GLN A 184 18.38 6.32 8.32
CA GLN A 184 19.43 6.99 9.11
C GLN A 184 19.93 8.29 8.47
N ARG A 185 19.85 8.42 7.14
CA ARG A 185 20.30 9.64 6.45
C ARG A 185 19.20 10.18 5.56
N LEU A 186 18.88 11.45 5.74
CA LEU A 186 17.83 12.12 4.99
C LEU A 186 18.39 13.40 4.37
N ARG A 187 18.17 13.58 3.06
CA ARG A 187 18.72 14.70 2.31
C ARG A 187 17.61 15.38 1.54
N PHE A 188 17.34 16.65 1.87
CA PHE A 188 16.41 17.46 1.10
C PHE A 188 17.14 18.23 0.01
N VAL A 189 16.70 18.06 -1.25
CA VAL A 189 17.22 18.82 -2.39
C VAL A 189 16.26 19.94 -2.79
N ARG A 190 16.81 21.04 -3.32
CA ARG A 190 16.07 22.27 -3.64
C ARG A 190 15.38 22.89 -2.41
N TRP A 191 16.03 22.78 -1.25
CA TRP A 191 15.45 23.25 0.02
C TRP A 191 15.29 24.77 0.06
N ALA A 192 16.22 25.53 -0.50
CA ALA A 192 16.08 26.99 -0.59
C ALA A 192 14.81 27.42 -1.35
N GLU A 193 14.38 26.65 -2.35
CA GLU A 193 13.12 26.93 -3.04
C GLU A 193 11.90 26.71 -2.12
N LEU A 194 11.95 25.70 -1.26
CA LEU A 194 10.90 25.40 -0.28
C LEU A 194 10.80 26.52 0.77
N GLU A 195 11.95 26.97 1.29
CA GLU A 195 12.01 28.07 2.27
C GLU A 195 11.44 29.36 1.70
N LEU A 196 11.68 29.64 0.41
CA LEU A 196 11.11 30.81 -0.25
C LEU A 196 9.60 30.70 -0.48
N ARG A 197 9.08 29.49 -0.78
CA ARG A 197 7.67 29.30 -1.14
C ARG A 197 6.77 29.11 0.08
N ILE A 198 7.18 28.27 1.03
CA ILE A 198 6.39 27.92 2.22
C ILE A 198 7.24 27.94 3.51
N PRO A 199 7.77 29.11 3.91
CA PRO A 199 8.76 29.23 4.99
C PRO A 199 8.31 28.65 6.33
N LEU A 200 7.01 28.79 6.66
CA LEU A 200 6.46 28.25 7.91
C LEU A 200 6.50 26.72 7.92
N ALA A 201 6.12 26.08 6.82
CA ALA A 201 6.12 24.62 6.71
C ALA A 201 7.56 24.07 6.67
N ALA A 202 8.49 24.77 6.02
CA ALA A 202 9.91 24.41 6.04
C ALA A 202 10.48 24.48 7.47
N THR A 203 10.11 25.50 8.24
CA THR A 203 10.49 25.65 9.66
C THR A 203 9.92 24.50 10.49
N MET A 204 8.62 24.20 10.36
CA MET A 204 7.98 23.12 11.11
C MET A 204 8.58 21.75 10.79
N LEU A 205 8.90 21.47 9.53
CA LEU A 205 9.55 20.23 9.14
C LEU A 205 10.94 20.10 9.77
N ARG A 206 11.72 21.20 9.77
CA ARG A 206 13.03 21.23 10.42
C ARG A 206 12.91 20.97 11.92
N ASP A 207 12.04 21.72 12.61
CA ASP A 207 11.83 21.57 14.06
C ASP A 207 11.44 20.13 14.45
N GLN A 208 10.61 19.45 13.65
CA GLN A 208 10.23 18.06 13.93
C GLN A 208 11.36 17.07 13.68
N LEU A 209 12.16 17.26 12.63
CA LEU A 209 13.28 16.38 12.33
C LEU A 209 14.44 16.58 13.30
N ASP A 210 14.71 17.82 13.73
CA ASP A 210 15.69 18.13 14.78
C ASP A 210 15.27 17.48 16.10
N ARG A 211 13.98 17.55 16.46
CA ARG A 211 13.44 16.86 17.63
C ARG A 211 13.53 15.34 17.51
N TYR A 212 13.36 14.79 16.32
CA TYR A 212 13.53 13.35 16.08
C TYR A 212 15.00 12.93 16.25
N ASP A 213 15.94 13.73 15.72
CA ASP A 213 17.39 13.52 15.84
C ASP A 213 17.87 13.42 17.30
N GLU A 214 17.32 14.26 18.19
CA GLU A 214 17.62 14.20 19.64
C GLU A 214 17.31 12.82 20.27
N THR A 215 16.38 12.06 19.66
CA THR A 215 15.92 10.77 20.18
C THR A 215 16.44 9.56 19.39
N ALA A 216 16.88 9.75 18.14
CA ALA A 216 17.24 8.67 17.22
C ALA A 216 18.76 8.50 17.12
N GLN A 217 19.27 7.32 17.47
CA GLN A 217 20.70 7.03 17.35
C GLN A 217 21.13 6.88 15.88
N GLY A 218 22.05 7.73 15.43
CA GLY A 218 22.64 7.65 14.09
C GLY A 218 21.79 8.25 12.97
N PHE A 219 20.74 9.00 13.31
CA PHE A 219 20.01 9.80 12.36
C PHE A 219 20.82 11.04 11.95
N THR A 220 20.72 11.45 10.70
CA THR A 220 21.29 12.70 10.19
C THR A 220 20.37 13.25 9.10
N VAL A 221 20.18 14.57 9.10
CA VAL A 221 19.42 15.28 8.07
C VAL A 221 20.27 16.40 7.45
N THR A 222 20.21 16.53 6.12
CA THR A 222 20.88 17.60 5.38
C THR A 222 19.90 18.34 4.48
N TYR A 223 20.14 19.65 4.31
CA TYR A 223 19.29 20.55 3.55
C TYR A 223 20.13 21.28 2.49
N GLU A 224 19.89 20.99 1.20
CA GLU A 224 20.63 21.62 0.09
C GLU A 224 20.16 23.07 -0.12
N GLN A 225 21.03 24.01 0.23
CA GLN A 225 20.85 25.45 0.09
C GLN A 225 21.01 25.91 -1.38
#